data_AF-A0A845X3T2-F1
#
_entry.id   AF-A0A845X3T2-F1
#
_cell.length_a   1.000
_cell.length_b   1.000
_cell.length_c   1.000
_cell.angle_alpha   90.00
_cell.angle_beta   90.00
_cell.angle_gamma   90.00
#
_symmetry.space_group_name_H-M   'P 1'
#
loop_
_entity.id
_entity.type
_entity.pdbx_description
1 polymer ?
#
loop_
_entity_poly.entity_id
_entity_poly.type
_entity_poly.pdbx_seq_one_letter_code
_entity_poly.pdbx_strand_id
1 'polypeptide(L)'
;ALASLALPGMSGFVSELSVFVGYSTSDLYSSPFRTVTVFLAAVGLILTPIYLLSMLRQVFYGAGAPPACEIGGPSQPAPGDQEIVCFGTNCMLPADSRFVDAKPREVFIAACFLAVVIGVGVYPKLATQTYDAKLVAINSTVRDAQMTQIAAKPQKGLLWSDLQPETLATAPALELLE
;
A
#
# COMPACT_ATOMS: atom_id res chain seq x y z
N ALA A 1 3.96 10.69 9.90
CA ALA A 1 4.89 9.62 9.47
C ALA A 1 4.61 8.29 10.17
N LEU A 2 4.68 8.21 11.51
CA LEU A 2 4.49 6.94 12.26
C LEU A 2 3.14 6.23 11.99
N ALA A 3 2.06 7.00 11.79
CA ALA A 3 0.75 6.47 11.40
C ALA A 3 0.78 5.64 10.10
N SER A 4 1.66 5.99 9.17
CA SER A 4 1.78 5.36 7.84
C SER A 4 2.77 4.19 7.83
N LEU A 5 3.47 3.92 8.93
CA LEU A 5 4.42 2.80 9.06
C LEU A 5 3.75 1.50 9.48
N ALA A 6 2.42 1.48 9.55
CA ALA A 6 1.66 0.34 10.08
C ALA A 6 2.12 -0.06 11.50
N LEU A 7 2.40 0.94 12.35
CA LEU A 7 2.72 0.67 13.75
C LEU A 7 1.49 0.09 14.48
N PRO A 8 1.63 -0.94 15.33
CA PRO A 8 0.52 -1.46 16.12
C PRO A 8 -0.15 -0.35 16.94
N GLY A 9 -1.48 -0.32 16.92
CA GLY A 9 -2.29 0.72 17.58
C GLY A 9 -2.67 1.90 16.70
N MET A 10 -2.18 1.97 15.46
CA MET A 10 -2.63 2.95 14.45
C MET A 10 -3.58 2.27 13.45
N SER A 11 -4.54 3.03 12.91
CA SER A 11 -5.53 2.51 11.96
C SER A 11 -4.93 1.84 10.71
N GLY A 12 -3.76 2.31 10.26
CA GLY A 12 -3.05 1.75 9.10
C GLY A 12 -2.66 0.28 9.27
N PHE A 13 -2.19 -0.10 10.46
CA PHE A 13 -1.83 -1.50 10.76
C PHE A 13 -3.04 -2.42 10.66
N VAL A 14 -4.18 -2.02 11.24
CA VAL A 14 -5.39 -2.85 11.22
C VAL A 14 -5.93 -2.99 9.81
N SER A 15 -5.90 -1.92 9.00
CA SER A 15 -6.34 -1.99 7.61
C SER A 15 -5.48 -2.96 6.79
N GLU A 16 -4.16 -2.89 6.92
CA GLU A 16 -3.26 -3.78 6.18
C GLU A 16 -3.42 -5.23 6.66
N LEU A 17 -3.42 -5.47 7.98
CA LEU A 17 -3.63 -6.80 8.55
C LEU A 17 -4.97 -7.42 8.08
N SER A 18 -6.05 -6.64 8.06
CA SER A 18 -7.37 -7.13 7.62
C SER A 18 -7.38 -7.59 6.16
N VAL A 19 -6.64 -6.89 5.29
CA VAL A 19 -6.50 -7.26 3.86
C VAL A 19 -5.64 -8.52 3.73
N PHE A 20 -4.53 -8.62 4.46
CA PHE A 20 -3.67 -9.82 4.44
C PHE A 20 -4.42 -11.07 4.92
N VAL A 21 -5.13 -10.97 6.04
CA VAL A 21 -5.94 -12.07 6.57
C VAL A 21 -7.05 -12.40 5.58
N GLY A 22 -7.83 -11.41 5.12
CA GLY A 22 -8.94 -11.63 4.19
C GLY A 22 -8.53 -12.27 2.86
N TYR A 23 -7.37 -11.90 2.32
CA TYR A 23 -6.84 -12.50 1.10
C TYR A 23 -6.30 -13.92 1.36
N SER A 24 -5.51 -14.10 2.43
CA SER A 24 -4.89 -15.40 2.73
C SER A 24 -5.90 -16.49 3.12
N THR A 25 -7.01 -16.14 3.76
CA THR A 25 -8.08 -17.08 4.15
C THR A 25 -9.13 -17.31 3.06
N SER A 26 -9.04 -16.63 1.91
CA SER A 26 -10.04 -16.78 0.85
C SER A 26 -9.78 -18.02 -0.01
N ASP A 27 -10.78 -18.90 -0.11
CA ASP A 27 -10.72 -20.11 -0.95
C ASP A 27 -10.98 -19.84 -2.44
N LEU A 28 -11.04 -18.57 -2.85
CA LEU A 28 -11.35 -18.18 -4.24
C LEU A 28 -10.15 -18.26 -5.17
N TYR A 29 -8.94 -18.27 -4.62
CA TYR A 29 -7.71 -18.18 -5.38
C TYR A 29 -6.92 -19.47 -5.31
N SER A 30 -6.20 -19.78 -6.39
CA SER A 30 -5.29 -20.91 -6.39
C SER A 30 -4.15 -20.70 -5.38
N SER A 31 -3.74 -21.78 -4.72
CA SER A 31 -2.67 -21.77 -3.71
C SER A 31 -1.36 -21.09 -4.18
N PRO A 32 -0.82 -21.37 -5.39
CA PRO A 32 0.42 -20.72 -5.82
C PRO A 32 0.25 -19.21 -6.07
N PHE A 33 -0.89 -18.78 -6.63
CA PHE A 33 -1.15 -17.36 -6.88
C PHE A 33 -1.22 -16.58 -5.56
N ARG A 34 -1.93 -17.14 -4.56
CA ARG A 34 -2.05 -16.55 -3.23
C ARG A 34 -0.69 -16.30 -2.59
N THR A 35 0.20 -17.29 -2.66
CA THR A 35 1.55 -17.19 -2.09
C THR A 35 2.35 -16.07 -2.76
N VAL A 36 2.35 -15.99 -4.10
CA VAL A 36 3.08 -14.94 -4.84
C VAL A 36 2.59 -13.53 -4.48
N THR A 37 1.28 -13.33 -4.38
CA THR A 37 0.71 -12.01 -4.03
C THR A 37 1.06 -11.62 -2.59
N VAL A 38 1.06 -12.55 -1.63
CA VAL A 38 1.48 -12.29 -0.25
C VAL A 38 2.96 -11.88 -0.19
N PHE A 39 3.84 -12.54 -0.95
CA PHE A 39 5.25 -12.16 -1.04
C PHE A 39 5.44 -10.74 -1.59
N LEU A 40 4.74 -10.39 -2.68
CA LEU A 40 4.81 -9.03 -3.23
C LEU A 40 4.29 -7.98 -2.24
N ALA A 41 3.19 -8.27 -1.54
CA ALA A 41 2.65 -7.37 -0.55
C ALA A 41 3.61 -7.19 0.65
N ALA A 42 4.34 -8.24 1.06
CA ALA A 42 5.36 -8.14 2.11
C ALA A 42 6.53 -7.23 1.71
N VAL A 43 6.95 -7.22 0.44
CA VAL A 43 7.98 -6.29 -0.05
C VAL A 43 7.51 -4.83 0.10
N GLY A 44 6.24 -4.56 -0.20
CA GLY A 44 5.62 -3.24 0.00
C GLY A 44 5.68 -2.79 1.47
N LEU A 45 5.37 -3.69 2.41
CA LEU A 45 5.46 -3.40 3.85
C LEU A 45 6.88 -3.05 4.31
N ILE A 46 7.90 -3.63 3.69
CA ILE A 46 9.31 -3.35 4.02
C ILE A 46 9.75 -2.01 3.40
N LEU A 47 9.30 -1.70 2.19
CA LEU A 47 9.66 -0.46 1.50
C LEU A 47 9.06 0.79 2.16
N THR A 48 7.85 0.69 2.72
CA THR A 48 7.16 1.81 3.38
C THR A 48 8.01 2.47 4.50
N PRO A 49 8.51 1.77 5.53
CA PRO A 49 9.37 2.38 6.54
C PRO A 49 10.71 2.86 6.00
N ILE A 50 11.29 2.20 4.99
CA ILE A 50 12.54 2.65 4.39
C ILE A 50 12.39 4.04 3.78
N TYR A 51 11.34 4.27 2.98
CA TYR A 51 11.11 5.56 2.34
C TYR A 51 10.75 6.66 3.36
N LEU A 52 9.82 6.38 4.28
CA LEU A 52 9.34 7.35 5.27
C LEU A 52 10.42 7.74 6.27
N LEU A 53 11.22 6.78 6.77
CA LEU A 53 12.31 7.07 7.69
C LEU A 53 13.50 7.73 7.00
N SER A 54 13.77 7.39 5.73
CA SER A 54 14.80 8.08 4.93
C SER A 54 14.43 9.55 4.69
N MET A 55 13.18 9.84 4.32
CA MET A 55 12.70 11.21 4.16
C MET A 55 12.72 11.99 5.49
N LEU A 56 12.21 11.40 6.58
CA LEU A 56 12.27 12.04 7.91
C LEU A 56 13.71 12.35 8.31
N ARG A 57 14.63 11.41 8.06
CA ARG A 57 16.05 11.61 8.35
C ARG A 57 16.62 12.74 7.51
N GLN A 58 16.34 12.80 6.21
CA GLN A 58 16.86 13.85 5.32
C GLN A 58 16.32 15.24 5.67
N VAL A 59 15.05 15.33 6.07
CA VAL A 59 14.38 16.62 6.34
C VAL A 59 14.68 17.16 7.74
N PHE A 60 14.68 16.31 8.77
CA PHE A 60 14.82 16.76 10.17
C PHE A 60 16.18 16.43 10.81
N TYR A 61 16.87 15.40 10.31
CA TYR A 61 18.09 14.85 10.93
C TYR A 61 19.30 14.85 9.98
N GLY A 62 19.20 15.53 8.84
CA GLY A 62 20.30 15.67 7.89
C GLY A 62 21.40 16.47 8.55
N ALA A 63 22.54 15.85 8.83
CA ALA A 63 23.70 16.54 9.35
C ALA A 63 24.24 17.50 8.27
N GLY A 64 23.84 18.77 8.36
CA GLY A 64 24.64 19.96 8.05
C GLY A 64 25.54 19.98 6.81
N ALA A 65 25.25 19.24 5.74
CA ALA A 65 25.94 19.37 4.45
C ALA A 65 24.90 19.80 3.40
N PRO A 66 24.69 21.11 3.23
CA PRO A 66 23.75 21.64 2.25
C PRO A 66 24.26 21.42 0.82
N PRO A 67 23.36 21.23 -0.16
CA PRO A 67 23.71 21.31 -1.56
C PRO A 67 23.99 22.78 -1.93
N ALA A 68 25.27 23.10 -2.13
CA ALA A 68 25.73 24.39 -2.63
C ALA A 68 25.06 24.71 -3.99
N CYS A 69 24.33 25.83 -4.04
CA CYS A 69 23.76 26.36 -5.28
C CYS A 69 24.49 27.65 -5.63
N GLU A 70 25.60 27.55 -6.36
CA GLU A 70 26.19 28.69 -7.06
C GLU A 70 25.51 28.83 -8.43
N ILE A 71 24.61 29.81 -8.59
CA ILE A 71 24.26 30.31 -9.93
C ILE A 71 25.21 31.48 -10.22
N GLY A 72 26.37 31.17 -10.81
CA GLY A 72 27.13 32.09 -11.65
C GLY A 72 28.31 32.86 -11.06
N GLY A 73 29.08 32.32 -10.11
CA GLY A 73 30.30 33.00 -9.61
C GLY A 73 31.48 32.04 -9.42
N PRO A 74 32.75 32.49 -9.58
CA PRO A 74 33.91 31.66 -9.33
C PRO A 74 34.08 31.47 -7.82
N SER A 75 33.97 30.21 -7.41
CA SER A 75 34.33 29.67 -6.10
C SER A 75 35.60 30.31 -5.52
N GLN A 76 35.47 31.04 -4.41
CA GLN A 76 36.61 31.50 -3.63
C GLN A 76 36.42 31.16 -2.15
N PRO A 77 37.36 30.43 -1.53
CA PRO A 77 37.22 29.97 -0.14
C PRO A 77 37.78 31.03 0.81
N ALA A 78 36.99 31.48 1.80
CA ALA A 78 37.49 32.32 2.88
C ALA A 78 36.58 32.24 4.14
N PRO A 79 37.14 32.46 5.35
CA PRO A 79 36.83 31.71 6.57
C PRO A 79 35.74 32.34 7.43
N GLY A 80 34.78 31.54 7.92
CA GLY A 80 33.72 32.02 8.80
C GLY A 80 32.38 31.27 8.68
N ASP A 81 32.46 29.94 8.66
CA ASP A 81 31.45 28.89 8.84
C ASP A 81 30.00 29.28 9.20
N GLN A 82 29.20 29.86 8.30
CA GLN A 82 27.72 29.73 8.34
C GLN A 82 27.13 29.73 6.92
N GLU A 83 26.63 28.57 6.50
CA GLU A 83 26.11 28.31 5.14
C GLU A 83 24.61 28.64 5.03
N ILE A 84 24.23 29.28 3.93
CA ILE A 84 22.91 29.86 3.66
C ILE A 84 21.91 28.76 3.23
N VAL A 85 20.72 28.70 3.85
CA VAL A 85 19.65 27.78 3.45
C VAL A 85 18.68 28.50 2.50
N CYS A 86 18.54 27.98 1.26
CA CYS A 86 17.61 28.53 0.27
C CYS A 86 16.41 27.60 0.08
N PHE A 87 15.21 28.05 0.47
CA PHE A 87 13.94 27.41 0.10
C PHE A 87 13.27 28.27 -0.99
N GLY A 88 13.24 27.76 -2.23
CA GLY A 88 12.73 28.52 -3.37
C GLY A 88 13.68 29.63 -3.81
N THR A 89 13.16 30.83 -4.09
CA THR A 89 13.93 31.97 -4.64
C THR A 89 14.61 32.84 -3.59
N ASN A 90 14.59 32.48 -2.30
CA ASN A 90 15.18 33.31 -1.24
C ASN A 90 16.24 32.51 -0.48
N CYS A 91 17.44 33.07 -0.38
CA CYS A 91 18.52 32.55 0.45
C CYS A 91 18.58 33.36 1.75
N MET A 92 18.43 32.70 2.90
CA MET A 92 18.49 33.31 4.23
C MET A 92 19.53 32.59 5.10
N LEU A 93 20.32 33.36 5.86
CA LEU A 93 21.32 32.80 6.77
C LEU A 93 20.63 32.03 7.91
N PRO A 94 21.19 30.90 8.38
CA PRO A 94 20.61 30.08 9.46
C PRO A 94 20.40 30.83 10.79
N ALA A 95 21.12 31.93 10.99
CA ALA A 95 21.04 32.76 12.20
C ALA A 95 19.75 33.59 12.29
N ASP A 96 19.12 33.91 11.15
CA ASP A 96 17.93 34.79 11.09
C ASP A 96 16.63 34.05 10.74
N SER A 97 16.70 32.75 10.41
CA SER A 97 15.51 31.93 10.19
C SER A 97 14.90 31.54 11.54
N ARG A 98 14.05 32.41 12.10
CA ARG A 98 13.21 32.05 13.24
C ARG A 98 12.17 31.00 12.82
N PHE A 99 12.56 29.74 12.87
CA PHE A 99 11.65 28.60 12.67
C PHE A 99 10.69 28.51 13.86
N VAL A 100 9.52 29.12 13.72
CA VAL A 100 8.40 28.89 14.62
C VAL A 100 7.73 27.61 14.17
N ASP A 101 8.11 26.50 14.81
CA ASP A 101 7.94 25.15 14.27
C ASP A 101 6.50 24.63 14.21
N ALA A 102 5.53 25.29 14.84
CA ALA A 102 4.12 25.08 14.55
C ALA A 102 3.26 26.20 15.13
N LYS A 103 2.25 26.65 14.38
CA LYS A 103 1.22 27.53 14.95
C LYS A 103 0.22 26.68 15.74
N PRO A 104 -0.40 27.19 16.82
CA PRO A 104 -1.31 26.41 17.66
C PRO A 104 -2.51 25.83 16.90
N ARG A 105 -2.95 26.51 15.82
CA ARG A 105 -3.99 26.02 14.91
C ARG A 105 -3.60 24.75 14.14
N GLU A 106 -2.33 24.62 13.75
CA GLU A 106 -1.83 23.48 12.98
C GLU A 106 -1.69 22.25 13.88
N VAL A 107 -1.24 22.47 15.12
CA VAL A 107 -1.18 21.43 16.16
C VAL A 107 -2.56 20.88 16.49
N PHE A 108 -3.58 21.75 16.62
CA PHE A 108 -4.94 21.32 16.92
C PHE A 108 -5.53 20.40 15.83
N ILE A 109 -5.34 20.75 14.56
CA ILE A 109 -5.81 19.93 13.43
C ILE A 109 -5.08 18.57 13.42
N ALA A 110 -3.76 18.59 13.61
CA ALA A 110 -2.96 17.36 13.66
C ALA A 110 -3.39 16.44 14.82
N ALA A 111 -3.66 17.01 16.00
CA ALA A 111 -4.12 16.26 17.16
C ALA A 111 -5.50 15.62 16.94
N CYS A 112 -6.44 16.32 16.31
CA CYS A 112 -7.76 15.77 15.99
C CYS A 112 -7.66 14.55 15.05
N PHE A 113 -6.89 14.66 13.97
CA PHE A 113 -6.68 13.53 13.07
C PHE A 113 -5.94 12.37 13.75
N LEU A 114 -4.95 12.67 14.58
CA LEU A 114 -4.22 11.66 15.33
C LEU A 114 -5.13 10.92 16.32
N ALA A 115 -6.06 11.61 16.97
CA ALA A 115 -7.04 10.99 17.85
C ALA A 115 -7.92 9.99 17.11
N VAL A 116 -8.37 10.30 15.89
CA VAL A 116 -9.16 9.37 15.05
C VAL A 116 -8.33 8.17 14.61
N VAL A 117 -7.09 8.38 14.17
CA VAL A 117 -6.19 7.32 13.71
C VAL A 117 -5.89 6.33 14.83
N ILE A 118 -5.64 6.82 16.05
CA ILE A 118 -5.43 5.97 17.23
C ILE A 118 -6.74 5.32 17.67
N GLY A 119 -7.84 6.06 17.71
CA GLY A 119 -9.15 5.53 18.13
C GLY A 119 -9.59 4.33 17.28
N VAL A 120 -9.46 4.42 15.96
CA VAL A 120 -9.76 3.32 15.04
C VAL A 120 -8.70 2.21 15.13
N GLY A 121 -7.44 2.55 15.36
CA GLY A 121 -6.35 1.57 15.52
C GLY A 121 -6.48 0.71 16.77
N VAL A 122 -6.85 1.31 17.90
CA VAL A 122 -7.04 0.62 19.19
C VAL A 122 -8.37 -0.14 19.22
N TYR A 123 -9.43 0.42 18.64
CA TYR A 123 -10.74 -0.21 18.62
C TYR A 123 -11.35 -0.20 17.21
N PRO A 124 -10.99 -1.19 16.36
CA PRO A 124 -11.43 -1.21 14.96
C PRO A 124 -12.94 -1.48 14.80
N LYS A 125 -13.59 -2.03 15.84
CA LYS A 125 -15.03 -2.29 15.86
C LYS A 125 -15.85 -1.01 15.69
N LEU A 126 -15.33 0.17 16.09
CA LEU A 126 -15.99 1.46 15.82
C LEU A 126 -16.22 1.69 14.33
N ALA A 127 -15.23 1.35 13.49
CA ALA A 127 -15.33 1.54 12.05
C ALA A 127 -16.03 0.37 11.35
N THR A 128 -15.82 -0.87 11.80
CA THR A 128 -16.40 -2.04 11.13
C THR A 128 -17.92 -2.12 11.32
N GLN A 129 -18.45 -1.70 12.48
CA GLN A 129 -19.88 -1.78 12.79
C GLN A 129 -20.78 -1.01 11.81
N THR A 130 -20.28 0.05 11.16
CA THR A 130 -21.08 0.84 10.22
C THR A 130 -21.20 0.22 8.83
N TYR A 131 -20.28 -0.68 8.46
CA TYR A 131 -20.21 -1.23 7.10
C TYR A 131 -20.46 -2.74 6.99
N ASP A 132 -20.44 -3.47 8.12
CA ASP A 132 -20.54 -4.93 8.13
C ASP A 132 -21.77 -5.48 7.38
N ALA A 133 -22.97 -4.95 7.67
CA ALA A 133 -24.21 -5.39 7.02
C ALA A 133 -24.17 -5.28 5.49
N LYS A 134 -23.54 -4.22 4.96
CA LYS A 134 -23.40 -4.01 3.52
C LYS A 134 -22.30 -4.90 2.93
N LEU A 135 -21.19 -5.07 3.65
CA LEU A 135 -20.09 -5.93 3.22
C LEU A 135 -20.51 -7.40 3.11
N VAL A 136 -21.31 -7.89 4.06
CA VAL A 136 -21.85 -9.26 4.02
C VAL A 136 -22.77 -9.45 2.82
N ALA A 137 -23.70 -8.51 2.59
CA ALA A 137 -24.62 -8.58 1.45
C ALA A 137 -23.88 -8.59 0.10
N ILE A 138 -22.84 -7.76 -0.03
CA ILE A 138 -22.01 -7.73 -1.24
C ILE A 138 -21.21 -9.02 -1.39
N ASN A 139 -20.63 -9.54 -0.30
CA ASN A 139 -19.84 -10.77 -0.35
C ASN A 139 -20.68 -11.96 -0.84
N SER A 140 -21.93 -12.14 -0.37
CA SER A 140 -22.79 -13.21 -0.89
C SER A 140 -23.06 -13.06 -2.40
N THR A 141 -23.42 -11.86 -2.85
CA THR A 141 -23.70 -11.61 -4.27
C THR A 141 -22.47 -11.85 -5.15
N VAL A 142 -21.28 -11.44 -4.71
CA VAL A 142 -20.03 -11.67 -5.46
C VAL A 142 -19.71 -13.16 -5.56
N ARG A 143 -19.93 -13.93 -4.48
CA ARG A 143 -19.70 -15.37 -4.46
C ARG A 143 -20.61 -16.11 -5.45
N ASP A 144 -21.90 -15.75 -5.47
CA ASP A 144 -22.87 -16.34 -6.38
C ASP A 144 -22.53 -16.07 -7.85
N ALA A 145 -22.17 -14.82 -8.17
CA ALA A 145 -21.74 -14.44 -9.51
C ALA A 145 -20.48 -15.22 -9.95
N GLN A 146 -19.53 -15.40 -9.04
CA GLN A 146 -18.27 -16.08 -9.35
C GLN A 146 -18.45 -17.60 -9.54
N MET A 147 -19.35 -18.25 -8.80
CA MET A 147 -19.69 -19.67 -8.97
C MET A 147 -20.20 -19.96 -10.40
N THR A 148 -21.05 -19.07 -10.94
CA THR A 148 -21.55 -19.20 -12.32
C THR A 148 -20.45 -19.06 -13.38
N GLN A 149 -19.43 -18.23 -13.12
CA GLN A 149 -18.29 -18.09 -14.04
C GLN A 149 -17.32 -19.27 -13.99
N ILE A 150 -17.14 -19.90 -12.81
CA ILE A 150 -16.34 -21.13 -12.68
C ILE A 150 -17.03 -22.31 -13.38
N ALA A 151 -18.37 -22.40 -13.28
CA ALA A 151 -19.14 -23.42 -13.99
C ALA A 151 -19.18 -23.19 -15.51
N ALA A 152 -19.21 -21.93 -15.96
CA ALA A 152 -19.27 -21.58 -17.38
C ALA A 152 -17.90 -21.64 -18.10
N LYS A 153 -16.78 -21.58 -17.37
CA LYS A 153 -15.44 -21.75 -17.93
C LYS A 153 -14.85 -23.09 -17.46
N PRO A 154 -14.94 -24.18 -18.24
CA PRO A 154 -14.11 -25.33 -17.98
C PRO A 154 -12.66 -24.85 -18.00
N GLN A 155 -11.90 -25.14 -16.94
CA GLN A 155 -10.47 -24.87 -16.90
C GLN A 155 -9.81 -25.59 -18.06
N LYS A 156 -9.58 -24.89 -19.18
CA LYS A 156 -8.60 -25.32 -20.19
C LYS A 156 -7.25 -25.27 -19.48
N GLY A 157 -6.85 -26.44 -18.97
CA GLY A 157 -5.54 -26.66 -18.39
C GLY A 157 -4.47 -26.30 -19.42
N LEU A 158 -3.58 -25.41 -18.99
CA LEU A 158 -2.16 -25.40 -19.32
C LEU A 158 -1.78 -25.95 -20.72
N LEU A 159 -1.81 -25.08 -21.73
CA LEU A 159 -0.93 -24.98 -22.92
C LEU A 159 -0.57 -26.25 -23.74
N TRP A 160 -1.21 -27.40 -23.51
CA TRP A 160 -0.90 -28.65 -24.23
C TRP A 160 -2.14 -29.44 -24.68
N SER A 161 -3.36 -29.00 -24.37
CA SER A 161 -4.59 -29.71 -24.77
C SER A 161 -5.07 -29.43 -26.20
N ASP A 162 -4.37 -28.58 -26.96
CA ASP A 162 -4.73 -28.26 -28.36
C ASP A 162 -3.83 -28.99 -29.38
N LEU A 163 -3.11 -30.05 -28.97
CA LEU A 163 -2.22 -30.86 -29.83
C LEU A 163 -2.62 -32.35 -29.88
N GLN A 164 -3.92 -32.64 -29.91
CA GLN A 164 -4.43 -33.95 -30.31
C GLN A 164 -5.15 -33.79 -31.65
N PRO A 165 -4.63 -34.38 -32.75
CA PRO A 165 -5.37 -34.40 -34.00
C PRO A 165 -6.62 -35.26 -33.82
N GLU A 166 -7.78 -34.71 -34.18
CA GLU A 166 -8.99 -35.48 -34.45
C GLU A 166 -8.69 -36.51 -35.56
N THR A 167 -8.34 -37.73 -35.16
CA THR A 167 -8.42 -38.89 -36.03
C THR A 167 -9.21 -39.99 -35.35
N LEU A 168 -10.48 -40.09 -35.77
CA LEU A 168 -11.21 -41.32 -36.09
C LEU A 168 -11.12 -42.47 -35.09
N ALA A 169 -12.13 -42.58 -34.23
CA ALA A 169 -12.57 -43.88 -33.70
C ALA A 169 -14.08 -43.87 -33.42
N THR A 170 -14.83 -44.24 -34.46
CA THR A 170 -16.01 -45.13 -34.43
C THR A 170 -16.92 -45.08 -33.18
N ALA A 171 -18.05 -44.38 -33.31
CA ALA A 171 -19.29 -44.81 -32.66
C ALA A 171 -20.01 -45.78 -33.61
N PRO A 172 -20.34 -47.01 -33.20
CA PRO A 172 -21.20 -47.87 -34.00
C PRO A 172 -22.63 -47.33 -33.99
N ALA A 173 -23.26 -47.44 -35.16
CA ALA A 173 -24.65 -47.13 -35.38
C ALA A 173 -25.57 -48.10 -34.62
N LEU A 174 -26.73 -47.55 -34.20
CA LEU A 174 -28.05 -48.20 -34.20
C LEU A 174 -28.28 -49.35 -33.20
N GLU A 175 -29.11 -49.11 -32.17
CA GLU A 175 -30.32 -49.93 -32.00
C GLU A 175 -31.47 -49.12 -31.36
N LEU A 176 -32.63 -49.22 -32.00
CA LEU A 176 -33.95 -48.72 -31.63
C LEU A 176 -34.73 -49.84 -30.94
N LEU A 177 -35.70 -49.49 -30.07
CA LEU A 177 -36.75 -50.32 -29.44
C LEU A 177 -36.23 -51.22 -28.30
N GLU A 178 -36.73 -51.20 -27.06
CA GLU A 178 -38.09 -50.99 -26.50
C GLU A 178 -38.20 -49.90 -25.42
#